data_AF-A0A7S2R9L6-F1
#
_entry.id   AF-A0A7S2R9L6-F1
#
_cell.length_a   1.000
_cell.length_b   1.000
_cell.length_c   1.000
_cell.angle_alpha   90.00
_cell.angle_beta   90.00
_cell.angle_gamma   90.00
#
_symmetry.space_group_name_H-M   'P 1'
#
loop_
_entity.id
_entity.type
_entity.pdbx_description
1 polymer ?
#
loop_
_entity_poly.entity_id
_entity_poly.type
_entity_poly.pdbx_seq_one_letter_code
_entity_poly.pdbx_strand_id
1 'polypeptide(L)'
;GFNVNIGWANGGVGDAEYLHAFETLIMPIARAYDPELVIISAGFDAAMGDPLGGCCVTPVGYSQMTAQLKSLAHGRVVLVLEGGYNLQSLSRSVEACVRVLLGEDPLPLPEHEDQRERHILPFARQGIMQTAAAHLGFWPVLRKVWGSSLDHMAVSLTSPVPSLSSTDF
;
A
#
# COMPACT_ATOMS: atom_id res chain seq x y z
N GLY A 1 -9.92 -8.76 -13.61
CA GLY A 1 -9.00 -7.65 -13.34
C GLY A 1 -9.45 -6.66 -12.27
N PHE A 2 -10.74 -6.53 -11.94
CA PHE A 2 -11.28 -5.44 -11.11
C PHE A 2 -11.40 -5.74 -9.60
N ASN A 3 -10.87 -6.87 -9.13
CA ASN A 3 -10.70 -7.14 -7.70
C ASN A 3 -9.21 -7.34 -7.46
N VAL A 4 -8.60 -6.46 -6.67
CA VAL A 4 -7.14 -6.38 -6.43
C VAL A 4 -6.91 -6.54 -4.94
N ASN A 5 -6.41 -7.70 -4.52
CA ASN A 5 -6.20 -7.99 -3.10
C ASN A 5 -4.70 -7.90 -2.76
N ILE A 6 -4.38 -7.10 -1.74
CA ILE A 6 -3.02 -6.98 -1.19
C ILE A 6 -3.06 -7.61 0.20
N GLY A 7 -2.43 -8.79 0.34
CA GLY A 7 -2.37 -9.51 1.60
C GLY A 7 -1.04 -9.31 2.29
N TRP A 8 -1.06 -8.81 3.52
CA TRP A 8 0.13 -8.75 4.36
C TRP A 8 0.39 -10.12 5.00
N ALA A 9 1.56 -10.71 4.72
CA ALA A 9 1.91 -12.02 5.28
C ALA A 9 2.18 -11.97 6.79
N ASN A 10 2.60 -10.82 7.32
CA ASN A 10 2.89 -10.59 8.73
C ASN A 10 2.44 -9.19 9.17
N GLY A 11 2.39 -8.95 10.48
CA GLY A 11 2.19 -7.62 11.06
C GLY A 11 3.43 -6.72 10.96
N GLY A 12 3.34 -5.54 11.57
CA GLY A 12 4.41 -4.52 11.60
C GLY A 12 4.43 -3.60 10.38
N VAL A 13 3.60 -3.86 9.37
CA VAL A 13 3.40 -3.03 8.18
C VAL A 13 2.94 -1.63 8.60
N GLY A 14 3.65 -0.59 8.16
CA GLY A 14 3.37 0.80 8.53
C GLY A 14 3.16 1.71 7.33
N ASP A 15 3.32 3.01 7.55
CA ASP A 15 3.07 4.04 6.53
C ASP A 15 3.87 3.78 5.25
N ALA A 16 5.14 3.36 5.36
CA ALA A 16 6.00 3.15 4.19
C ALA A 16 5.47 2.06 3.27
N GLU A 17 5.06 0.90 3.81
CA GLU A 17 4.50 -0.19 3.02
C GLU A 17 3.14 0.16 2.40
N TYR A 18 2.26 0.82 3.17
CA TYR A 18 0.96 1.26 2.67
C TYR A 18 1.13 2.28 1.54
N LEU A 19 1.97 3.30 1.73
CA LEU A 19 2.22 4.31 0.70
C LEU A 19 2.90 3.70 -0.53
N HIS A 20 3.84 2.78 -0.34
CA HIS A 20 4.43 2.05 -1.46
C HIS A 20 3.39 1.26 -2.26
N ALA A 21 2.46 0.56 -1.58
CA ALA A 21 1.36 -0.13 -2.24
C ALA A 21 0.42 0.83 -2.98
N PHE A 22 0.16 2.01 -2.39
CA PHE A 22 -0.64 3.05 -3.03
C PHE A 22 0.01 3.58 -4.30
N GLU A 23 1.28 3.97 -4.24
CA GLU A 23 2.03 4.57 -5.34
C GLU A 23 2.28 3.59 -6.48
N THR A 24 2.59 2.33 -6.15
CA THR A 24 3.05 1.35 -7.15
C THR A 24 1.97 0.41 -7.67
N LEU A 25 0.80 0.35 -7.01
CA LEU A 25 -0.25 -0.58 -7.40
C LEU A 25 -1.65 0.06 -7.40
N ILE A 26 -2.10 0.60 -6.27
CA ILE A 26 -3.48 1.08 -6.13
C ILE A 26 -3.74 2.29 -7.01
N MET A 27 -2.93 3.35 -6.90
CA MET A 27 -3.13 4.58 -7.66
C MET A 27 -2.93 4.41 -9.17
N PRO A 28 -1.93 3.65 -9.67
CA PRO A 28 -1.83 3.32 -11.09
C PRO A 28 -3.11 2.67 -11.63
N ILE A 29 -3.66 1.67 -10.92
CA ILE A 29 -4.90 1.00 -11.31
C ILE A 29 -6.09 1.97 -11.21
N ALA A 30 -6.24 2.67 -10.09
CA ALA A 30 -7.39 3.53 -9.83
C ALA A 30 -7.45 4.71 -10.83
N ARG A 31 -6.31 5.31 -11.19
CA ARG A 31 -6.25 6.35 -12.23
C ARG A 31 -6.60 5.80 -13.61
N ALA A 32 -6.16 4.58 -13.94
CA ALA A 32 -6.52 3.93 -15.21
C ALA A 32 -7.98 3.47 -15.26
N TYR A 33 -8.56 3.16 -14.10
CA TYR A 33 -9.98 2.81 -13.97
C TYR A 33 -10.90 4.04 -14.13
N ASP A 34 -10.41 5.22 -13.76
CA ASP A 34 -11.14 6.50 -13.86
C ASP A 34 -12.51 6.50 -13.16
N PRO A 35 -12.53 6.33 -11.81
CA PRO A 35 -13.78 6.21 -11.08
C PRO A 35 -14.55 7.53 -11.06
N GLU A 36 -15.89 7.42 -11.14
CA GLU A 36 -16.77 8.57 -10.96
C GLU A 36 -17.07 8.87 -9.47
N LEU A 37 -16.82 7.92 -8.57
CA LEU A 37 -17.00 8.02 -7.12
C LEU A 37 -16.02 7.08 -6.43
N VAL A 38 -15.43 7.51 -5.31
CA VAL A 38 -14.62 6.65 -4.44
C VAL A 38 -15.35 6.43 -3.11
N ILE A 39 -15.56 5.17 -2.75
CA ILE A 39 -16.11 4.78 -1.45
C ILE A 39 -15.02 4.02 -0.69
N ILE A 40 -14.68 4.49 0.51
CA ILE A 40 -13.67 3.91 1.37
C ILE A 40 -14.37 3.25 2.55
N SER A 41 -14.32 1.92 2.61
CA SER A 41 -14.61 1.16 3.83
C SER A 41 -13.42 1.38 4.77
N ALA A 42 -13.55 2.36 5.66
CA ALA A 42 -12.47 2.98 6.41
C ALA A 42 -12.32 2.33 7.79
N GLY A 43 -11.62 1.19 7.81
CA GLY A 43 -11.13 0.57 9.03
C GLY A 43 -9.87 1.25 9.55
N PHE A 44 -9.83 1.52 10.86
CA PHE A 44 -8.70 2.11 11.57
C PHE A 44 -8.01 1.11 12.52
N ASP A 45 -8.26 -0.19 12.35
CA ASP A 45 -7.61 -1.27 13.09
C ASP A 45 -6.19 -1.58 12.59
N ALA A 46 -5.80 -1.09 11.41
CA ALA A 46 -4.39 -1.06 11.00
C ALA A 46 -3.56 0.04 11.69
N ALA A 47 -4.19 0.89 12.51
CA ALA A 47 -3.50 1.96 13.20
C ALA A 47 -2.52 1.44 14.25
N MET A 48 -1.39 2.15 14.41
CA MET A 48 -0.41 1.87 15.46
C MET A 48 -1.09 1.84 16.83
N GLY A 49 -0.89 0.75 17.57
CA GLY A 49 -1.45 0.56 18.91
C GLY A 49 -2.86 -0.04 18.93
N ASP A 50 -3.46 -0.35 17.78
CA ASP A 50 -4.67 -1.17 17.74
C ASP A 50 -4.39 -2.60 18.27
N PRO A 51 -5.23 -3.15 19.15
CA PRO A 51 -5.00 -4.46 19.76
C PRO A 51 -5.21 -5.64 18.81
N LEU A 52 -5.87 -5.46 17.64
CA LEU A 52 -6.26 -6.55 16.74
C LEU A 52 -5.51 -6.53 15.40
N GLY A 53 -5.30 -5.37 14.78
CA GLY A 53 -4.81 -5.33 13.39
C GLY A 53 -3.31 -5.56 13.21
N GLY A 54 -2.49 -5.42 14.26
CA GLY A 54 -1.06 -5.76 14.23
C GLY A 54 -0.21 -4.95 13.25
N CYS A 55 -0.74 -3.85 12.70
CA CYS A 55 -0.06 -2.91 11.82
C CYS A 55 0.39 -1.66 12.59
N CYS A 56 1.15 -0.81 11.91
CA CYS A 56 1.82 0.36 12.48
C CYS A 56 1.47 1.64 11.71
N VAL A 57 0.27 1.73 11.12
CA VAL A 57 -0.13 2.91 10.33
C VAL A 57 -0.39 4.09 11.27
N THR A 58 0.22 5.23 10.99
CA THR A 58 0.07 6.45 11.78
C THR A 58 -1.05 7.33 11.21
N PRO A 59 -1.53 8.34 11.97
CA PRO A 59 -2.42 9.36 11.41
C PRO A 59 -1.84 10.05 10.17
N VAL A 60 -0.50 10.15 10.05
CA VAL A 60 0.16 10.66 8.85
C VAL A 60 -0.14 9.76 7.65
N GLY A 61 0.09 8.45 7.77
CA GLY A 61 -0.23 7.48 6.73
C GLY A 61 -1.69 7.53 6.28
N TYR A 62 -2.63 7.58 7.23
CA TYR A 62 -4.06 7.72 6.93
C TYR A 62 -4.40 9.01 6.18
N SER A 63 -3.82 10.15 6.57
CA SER A 63 -4.02 11.42 5.87
C SER A 63 -3.49 11.39 4.44
N GLN A 64 -2.32 10.79 4.23
CA GLN A 64 -1.67 10.67 2.92
C GLN A 64 -2.47 9.75 1.99
N MET A 65 -2.91 8.58 2.46
CA MET A 65 -3.78 7.68 1.70
C MET A 65 -5.11 8.35 1.31
N THR A 66 -5.71 9.09 2.25
CA THR A 66 -6.96 9.83 2.00
C THR A 66 -6.76 10.92 0.95
N ALA A 67 -5.64 11.65 0.99
CA ALA A 67 -5.31 12.68 0.00
C ALA A 67 -5.13 12.10 -1.39
N GLN A 68 -4.44 10.95 -1.51
CA GLN A 68 -4.29 10.25 -2.78
C GLN A 68 -5.65 9.84 -3.37
N LEU A 69 -6.54 9.25 -2.57
CA LEU A 69 -7.87 8.83 -3.04
C LEU A 69 -8.79 10.01 -3.36
N LYS A 70 -8.73 11.10 -2.58
CA LYS A 70 -9.45 12.35 -2.85
C LYS A 70 -9.00 12.99 -4.18
N SER A 71 -7.78 12.71 -4.65
CA SER A 71 -7.32 13.19 -5.97
C SER A 71 -8.04 12.55 -7.17
N LEU A 72 -8.81 11.47 -6.93
CA LEU A 72 -9.61 10.77 -7.93
C LEU A 72 -11.04 11.33 -7.97
N ALA A 73 -11.83 10.94 -8.99
CA ALA A 73 -13.27 11.23 -9.06
C ALA A 73 -13.64 12.72 -8.85
N HIS A 74 -12.74 13.64 -9.19
CA HIS A 74 -12.87 15.07 -8.91
C HIS A 74 -13.18 15.38 -7.43
N GLY A 75 -12.59 14.64 -6.49
CA GLY A 75 -12.81 14.83 -5.05
C GLY A 75 -14.10 14.20 -4.51
N ARG A 76 -14.87 13.48 -5.33
CA ARG A 76 -16.05 12.74 -4.86
C ARG A 76 -15.59 11.46 -4.15
N VAL A 77 -15.34 11.62 -2.85
CA VAL A 77 -14.90 10.55 -1.95
C VAL A 77 -15.81 10.49 -0.72
N VAL A 78 -16.18 9.29 -0.30
CA VAL A 78 -16.95 9.02 0.91
C VAL A 78 -16.17 8.04 1.78
N LEU A 79 -15.92 8.42 3.04
CA LEU A 79 -15.36 7.52 4.05
C LEU A 79 -16.50 6.98 4.90
N VAL A 80 -16.58 5.66 5.00
CA VAL A 80 -17.55 4.95 5.85
C VAL A 80 -16.75 4.26 6.95
N LEU A 81 -16.96 4.67 8.21
CA LEU A 81 -16.24 4.11 9.34
C LEU A 81 -16.55 2.62 9.53
N GLU A 82 -15.51 1.81 9.74
CA GLU A 82 -15.60 0.36 9.99
C GLU A 82 -14.97 0.01 11.35
N GLY A 83 -13.95 -0.86 11.36
CA GLY A 83 -13.18 -1.26 12.55
C GLY A 83 -12.23 -0.17 13.08
N GLY A 84 -11.64 -0.44 14.24
CA GLY A 84 -10.75 0.48 14.96
C GLY A 84 -11.05 0.40 16.46
N TYR A 85 -10.19 -0.29 17.18
CA TYR A 85 -10.48 -0.78 18.54
C TYR A 85 -9.61 -0.13 19.61
N ASN A 86 -8.61 0.67 19.19
CA ASN A 86 -7.94 1.64 20.06
C ASN A 86 -8.54 3.04 19.86
N LEU A 87 -9.25 3.57 20.88
CA LEU A 87 -9.94 4.87 20.79
C LEU A 87 -9.01 6.06 20.53
N GLN A 88 -7.77 6.03 21.03
CA GLN A 88 -6.81 7.11 20.80
C GLN A 88 -6.30 7.10 19.36
N SER A 89 -5.93 5.92 18.86
CA SER A 89 -5.48 5.76 17.47
C SER A 89 -6.61 6.04 16.48
N LEU A 90 -7.82 5.52 16.77
CA LEU A 90 -9.04 5.77 15.98
C LEU A 90 -9.32 7.28 15.88
N SER A 91 -9.43 7.98 17.02
CA SER A 91 -9.78 9.42 17.01
C SER A 91 -8.78 10.26 16.24
N ARG A 92 -7.47 10.03 16.42
CA ARG A 92 -6.41 10.77 15.71
C ARG A 92 -6.39 10.48 14.22
N SER A 93 -6.57 9.23 13.82
CA SER A 93 -6.58 8.85 12.40
C SER A 93 -7.83 9.34 11.69
N VAL A 94 -9.00 9.29 12.33
CA VAL A 94 -10.24 9.87 11.80
C VAL A 94 -10.11 11.38 11.64
N GLU A 95 -9.58 12.08 12.66
CA GLU A 95 -9.32 13.53 12.57
C GLU A 95 -8.43 13.85 11.35
N ALA A 96 -7.32 13.13 11.19
CA ALA A 96 -6.38 13.33 10.09
C ALA A 96 -7.03 13.13 8.71
N CYS A 97 -7.88 12.11 8.56
CA CYS A 97 -8.65 11.91 7.32
C CYS A 97 -9.66 13.04 7.08
N VAL A 98 -10.41 13.46 8.11
CA VAL A 98 -11.45 14.49 7.99
C VAL A 98 -10.85 15.85 7.61
N ARG A 99 -9.69 16.23 8.18
CA ARG A 99 -8.95 17.44 7.79
C ARG A 99 -8.66 17.47 6.29
N VAL A 100 -8.19 16.35 5.74
CA VAL A 100 -7.96 16.21 4.29
C VAL A 100 -9.25 16.34 3.50
N LEU A 101 -10.37 15.76 3.97
CA LEU A 101 -11.67 15.92 3.31
C LEU A 101 -12.12 17.39 3.29
N LEU A 102 -11.89 18.13 4.39
CA LEU A 102 -12.18 19.56 4.51
C LEU A 102 -11.27 20.45 3.64
N GLY A 103 -10.22 19.89 3.04
CA GLY A 103 -9.34 20.61 2.10
C GLY A 103 -8.02 21.06 2.71
N GLU A 104 -7.70 20.64 3.93
CA GLU A 104 -6.34 20.79 4.47
C GLU A 104 -5.36 19.87 3.73
N ASP A 105 -4.09 20.26 3.70
CA ASP A 105 -3.01 19.40 3.24
C ASP A 105 -2.88 18.18 4.16
N PRO A 106 -2.50 16.99 3.64
CA PRO A 106 -2.21 15.85 4.48
C PRO A 106 -1.07 16.17 5.44
N LEU A 107 -1.03 15.48 6.59
CA LEU A 107 0.02 15.69 7.57
C LEU A 107 1.38 15.44 6.92
N PRO A 108 2.40 16.27 7.23
CA PRO A 108 3.70 16.14 6.63
C PRO A 108 4.31 14.80 7.03
N LEU A 109 4.89 14.15 6.04
CA LEU A 109 5.70 12.97 6.27
C LEU A 109 7.04 13.36 6.93
N PRO A 110 7.67 12.48 7.73
CA PRO A 110 8.92 12.81 8.42
C PRO A 110 10.06 13.13 7.43
N GLU A 111 10.89 14.14 7.73
CA GLU A 111 11.92 14.72 6.85
C GLU A 111 12.99 13.72 6.30
N HIS A 112 13.07 12.50 6.81
CA HIS A 112 14.01 11.46 6.38
C HIS A 112 13.40 10.44 5.41
N GLU A 113 12.63 10.93 4.43
CA GLU A 113 11.88 10.13 3.46
C GLU A 113 12.75 9.26 2.52
N ASP A 114 13.98 9.68 2.23
CA ASP A 114 14.92 8.98 1.33
C ASP A 114 15.26 7.54 1.79
N GLN A 115 14.91 7.19 3.03
CA GLN A 115 15.09 5.86 3.60
C GLN A 115 13.84 4.96 3.51
N ARG A 116 12.68 5.47 3.07
CA ARG A 116 11.42 4.71 3.03
C ARG A 116 11.45 3.56 2.04
N GLU A 117 11.93 3.79 0.82
CA GLU A 117 12.11 2.71 -0.15
C GLU A 117 13.13 1.67 0.34
N ARG A 118 14.14 2.11 1.10
CA ARG A 118 15.21 1.25 1.64
C ARG A 118 14.76 0.38 2.81
N HIS A 119 13.60 0.66 3.41
CA HIS A 119 13.07 -0.09 4.56
C HIS A 119 11.65 -0.61 4.36
N ILE A 120 11.18 -0.78 3.11
CA ILE A 120 9.97 -1.57 2.87
C ILE A 120 10.23 -3.00 3.32
N LEU A 121 9.41 -3.50 4.25
CA LEU A 121 9.52 -4.87 4.74
C LEU A 121 9.54 -5.87 3.57
N PRO A 122 10.52 -6.81 3.52
CA PRO A 122 10.69 -7.68 2.35
C PRO A 122 9.43 -8.48 2.00
N PHE A 123 8.70 -8.97 3.00
CA PHE A 123 7.46 -9.71 2.79
C PHE A 123 6.34 -8.81 2.23
N ALA A 124 6.28 -7.54 2.61
CA ALA A 124 5.30 -6.58 2.11
C ALA A 124 5.60 -6.23 0.65
N ARG A 125 6.86 -5.93 0.33
CA ARG A 125 7.33 -5.73 -1.05
C ARG A 125 7.00 -6.92 -1.94
N GLN A 126 7.28 -8.14 -1.45
CA GLN A 126 6.96 -9.36 -2.17
C GLN A 126 5.45 -9.52 -2.42
N GLY A 127 4.62 -9.26 -1.40
CA GLY A 127 3.15 -9.32 -1.53
C GLY A 127 2.64 -8.35 -2.59
N ILE A 128 3.08 -7.08 -2.55
CA ILE A 128 2.68 -6.05 -3.53
C ILE A 128 3.10 -6.48 -4.95
N MET A 129 4.33 -6.96 -5.10
CA MET A 129 4.85 -7.42 -6.39
C MET A 129 4.09 -8.63 -6.95
N GLN A 130 3.75 -9.61 -6.09
CA GLN A 130 2.94 -10.77 -6.49
C GLN A 130 1.55 -10.34 -6.95
N THR A 131 0.90 -9.42 -6.22
CA THR A 131 -0.38 -8.84 -6.65
C THR A 131 -0.22 -8.09 -7.97
N ALA A 132 0.83 -7.27 -8.14
CA ALA A 132 1.08 -6.57 -9.40
C ALA A 132 1.23 -7.55 -10.58
N ALA A 133 2.03 -8.61 -10.39
CA ALA A 133 2.26 -9.65 -11.40
C ALA A 133 0.96 -10.34 -11.85
N ALA A 134 0.10 -10.72 -10.89
CA ALA A 134 -1.21 -11.30 -11.17
C ALA A 134 -2.14 -10.36 -11.96
N HIS A 135 -1.88 -9.05 -11.92
CA HIS A 135 -2.71 -8.02 -12.53
C HIS A 135 -2.17 -7.44 -13.85
N LEU A 136 -0.96 -7.79 -14.29
CA LEU A 136 -0.33 -7.28 -15.52
C LEU A 136 -1.12 -7.56 -16.80
N GLY A 137 -1.86 -8.67 -16.83
CA GLY A 137 -2.72 -9.05 -17.97
C GLY A 137 -3.95 -8.16 -18.11
N PHE A 138 -4.36 -7.47 -17.04
CA PHE A 138 -5.55 -6.63 -17.00
C PHE A 138 -5.23 -5.13 -16.99
N TRP A 139 -4.08 -4.76 -16.41
CA TRP A 139 -3.70 -3.36 -16.18
C TRP A 139 -2.33 -3.06 -16.80
N PRO A 140 -2.27 -2.68 -18.10
CA PRO A 140 -1.00 -2.39 -18.78
C PRO A 140 -0.17 -1.28 -18.12
N VAL A 141 -0.83 -0.37 -17.40
CA VAL A 141 -0.18 0.70 -16.61
C VAL A 141 0.84 0.12 -15.61
N LEU A 142 0.60 -1.07 -15.07
CA LEU A 142 1.50 -1.72 -14.12
C LEU A 142 2.82 -2.15 -14.76
N ARG A 143 2.88 -2.41 -16.07
CA ARG A 143 4.15 -2.73 -16.75
C ARG A 143 5.11 -1.55 -16.73
N LYS A 144 4.59 -0.31 -16.74
CA LYS A 144 5.44 0.89 -16.65
C LYS A 144 6.07 1.03 -15.26
N VAL A 145 5.36 0.58 -14.22
CA VAL A 145 5.82 0.66 -12.83
C VAL A 145 6.72 -0.51 -12.47
N TRP A 146 6.36 -1.72 -12.88
CA TRP A 146 7.00 -2.97 -12.42
C TRP A 146 7.83 -3.69 -13.49
N GLY A 147 7.84 -3.22 -14.75
CA GLY A 147 8.41 -3.96 -15.89
C GLY A 147 9.84 -4.44 -15.66
N SER A 148 10.73 -3.54 -15.25
CA SER A 148 12.13 -3.86 -14.95
C SER A 148 12.26 -4.84 -13.78
N SER A 149 11.50 -4.68 -12.70
CA SER A 149 11.55 -5.59 -11.54
C SER A 149 11.05 -7.00 -11.87
N LEU A 150 10.04 -7.11 -12.74
CA LEU A 150 9.48 -8.39 -13.16
C LEU A 150 10.41 -9.13 -14.14
N ASP A 151 11.08 -8.40 -15.02
CA ASP A 151 12.08 -8.96 -15.93
C ASP A 151 13.24 -9.60 -15.14
N HIS A 152 13.70 -8.95 -14.07
CA HIS A 152 14.71 -9.52 -13.17
C HIS A 152 14.26 -10.79 -12.44
N MET A 153 12.97 -10.92 -12.09
CA MET A 153 12.42 -12.16 -11.52
C MET A 153 12.34 -13.29 -12.52
N ALA A 154 11.92 -13.01 -13.75
CA ALA A 154 11.87 -14.03 -14.81
C ALA A 154 13.27 -14.62 -15.03
N VAL A 155 14.31 -13.78 -15.02
CA VAL A 155 15.71 -14.22 -15.11
C VAL A 155 16.13 -15.06 -13.88
N SER A 156 15.71 -14.68 -12.66
CA SER A 156 16.03 -15.40 -11.43
C SER A 156 15.38 -16.79 -11.33
N LEU A 157 14.17 -16.98 -11.89
CA LEU A 157 13.48 -18.28 -11.92
C LEU A 157 14.02 -19.21 -13.03
N THR A 158 14.69 -18.64 -14.05
CA THR A 158 15.36 -19.42 -15.11
C THR A 158 16.83 -19.74 -14.82
N SER A 159 17.38 -19.22 -13.73
CA SER A 159 18.76 -19.50 -13.34
C SER A 159 18.86 -20.91 -12.74
N PRO A 160 19.77 -21.79 -13.22
CA PRO A 160 19.91 -23.13 -12.68
C PRO A 160 20.31 -23.07 -11.20
N VAL A 161 19.64 -23.88 -10.36
CA VAL A 161 20.04 -24.10 -8.97
C VAL A 161 21.48 -24.60 -8.97
N PRO A 162 22.41 -23.99 -8.21
CA PRO A 162 23.77 -24.51 -8.10
C PRO A 162 23.69 -25.95 -7.62
N SER A 163 24.17 -26.89 -8.42
CA SER A 163 24.32 -28.27 -7.99
C SER A 163 25.24 -28.28 -6.77
N LEU A 164 24.74 -28.73 -5.63
CA LEU A 164 25.57 -29.04 -4.46
C LEU A 164 26.64 -30.05 -4.92
N SER A 165 27.88 -29.60 -5.06
CA SER A 165 29.00 -30.49 -5.32
C SER A 165 29.22 -31.34 -4.06
N SER A 166 29.19 -32.66 -4.22
CA SER A 166 29.28 -33.67 -3.18
C SER A 166 30.70 -33.81 -2.58
N THR A 167 31.37 -32.70 -2.28
CA THR A 167 32.71 -32.70 -1.67
C THR A 167 32.78 -32.05 -0.29
N ASP A 168 31.65 -31.65 0.31
CA ASP A 168 31.60 -31.21 1.70
C ASP A 168 30.96 -32.28 2.58
N PHE A 169 31.74 -33.33 2.88
CA PHE A 169 31.61 -34.20 4.05
C PHE A 169 33.00 -34.48 4.62
#